data_AF-A0A7V5PYJ9-F1
#
_entry.id   AF-A0A7V5PYJ9-F1
#
_cell.length_a   1.000
_cell.length_b   1.000
_cell.length_c   1.000
_cell.angle_alpha   90.00
_cell.angle_beta   90.00
_cell.angle_gamma   90.00
#
_symmetry.space_group_name_H-M   'P 1'
#
loop_
_entity.id
_entity.type
_entity.pdbx_description
1 polymer ?
#
loop_
_entity_poly.entity_id
_entity_poly.type
_entity_poly.pdbx_seq_one_letter_code
_entity_poly.pdbx_strand_id
1 'polypeptide(L)'
;MQRERIFLAAMTFDTWWSELADDAAACITAACTLEVWAAKPGNVSPGQPFDDLTAGDFVRSAIAIAEPLARAASIGVGRAILEAASAMQQVAGTNTHLGSILLLAPLAAASSPVSPSSIARVLARLTPEDSASVFEAIRRIRPGGLGRVARYDVA
;
A
#
# COMPACT_ATOMS: atom_id res chain seq x y z
N MET A 1 -20.76 -14.96 -30.24
CA MET A 1 -19.73 -13.95 -29.93
C MET A 1 -20.30 -12.52 -30.00
N GLN A 2 -21.37 -12.23 -29.25
CA GLN A 2 -21.91 -10.86 -29.07
C GLN A 2 -22.75 -10.71 -27.78
N ARG A 3 -22.67 -11.68 -26.85
CA ARG A 3 -23.48 -11.72 -25.62
C ARG A 3 -22.71 -11.40 -24.33
N GLU A 4 -21.38 -11.31 -24.39
CA GLU A 4 -20.53 -11.02 -23.22
C GLU A 4 -20.17 -9.53 -23.10
N ARG A 5 -20.50 -8.69 -24.11
CA ARG A 5 -20.13 -7.27 -24.14
C ARG A 5 -21.19 -6.31 -23.54
N ILE A 6 -22.27 -6.82 -22.93
CA ILE A 6 -23.37 -5.97 -22.39
C ILE A 6 -23.47 -6.03 -20.85
N PHE A 7 -22.79 -6.97 -20.18
CA PHE A 7 -22.98 -7.14 -18.72
C PHE A 7 -22.33 -6.03 -17.87
N LEU A 8 -21.36 -5.28 -18.41
CA LEU A 8 -20.69 -4.18 -17.70
C LEU A 8 -21.46 -2.85 -17.72
N ALA A 9 -22.51 -2.71 -18.51
CA ALA A 9 -23.20 -1.42 -18.73
C ALA A 9 -24.35 -1.13 -17.74
N ALA A 10 -24.58 -1.99 -16.74
CA ALA A 10 -25.75 -1.91 -15.86
C ALA A 10 -25.44 -1.76 -14.36
N MET A 11 -24.16 -1.60 -13.96
CA MET A 11 -23.84 -1.24 -12.58
C MET A 11 -23.85 0.28 -12.44
N THR A 12 -24.68 0.79 -11.54
CA THR A 12 -24.61 2.19 -11.14
C THR A 12 -23.30 2.42 -10.38
N PHE A 13 -22.83 3.66 -10.38
CA PHE A 13 -21.64 4.06 -9.62
C PHE A 13 -21.71 3.60 -8.16
N ASP A 14 -22.89 3.66 -7.55
CA ASP A 14 -23.14 3.22 -6.17
C ASP A 14 -22.92 1.72 -5.96
N THR A 15 -23.37 0.87 -6.90
CA THR A 15 -23.18 -0.59 -6.79
C THR A 15 -21.70 -0.96 -6.96
N TRP A 16 -21.04 -0.34 -7.94
CA TRP A 16 -19.60 -0.55 -8.17
C TRP A 16 -18.75 -0.08 -6.97
N TRP A 17 -19.09 1.07 -6.40
CA TRP A 17 -18.41 1.59 -5.22
C TRP A 17 -18.61 0.70 -3.99
N SER A 18 -19.81 0.16 -3.81
CA SER A 18 -20.11 -0.74 -2.68
C SER A 18 -19.34 -2.05 -2.77
N GLU A 19 -19.29 -2.68 -3.95
CA GLU A 19 -18.52 -3.93 -4.15
C GLU A 19 -17.01 -3.70 -3.97
N LEU A 20 -16.48 -2.57 -4.45
CA LEU A 20 -15.08 -2.20 -4.25
C LEU A 20 -14.77 -1.93 -2.77
N ALA A 21 -15.71 -1.31 -2.04
CA ALA A 21 -15.55 -1.00 -0.61
C ALA A 21 -15.48 -2.26 0.28
N ASP A 22 -16.05 -3.38 -0.17
CA ASP A 22 -16.01 -4.65 0.55
C ASP A 22 -14.73 -5.47 0.26
N ASP A 23 -13.93 -5.09 -0.75
CA ASP A 23 -12.64 -5.70 -1.06
C ASP A 23 -11.48 -4.79 -0.63
N ALA A 24 -10.80 -5.19 0.45
CA ALA A 24 -9.65 -4.46 0.97
C ALA A 24 -8.51 -4.33 -0.05
N ALA A 25 -8.23 -5.37 -0.85
CA ALA A 25 -7.17 -5.31 -1.86
C ALA A 25 -7.53 -4.34 -2.99
N ALA A 26 -8.78 -4.31 -3.42
CA ALA A 26 -9.27 -3.34 -4.40
C ALA A 26 -9.19 -1.91 -3.87
N CYS A 27 -9.62 -1.67 -2.62
CA CYS A 27 -9.48 -0.39 -1.94
C CYS A 27 -8.02 0.08 -1.84
N ILE A 28 -7.10 -0.81 -1.45
CA ILE A 28 -5.67 -0.51 -1.35
C ILE A 28 -5.09 -0.15 -2.72
N THR A 29 -5.40 -0.95 -3.75
CA THR A 29 -4.95 -0.68 -5.13
C THR A 29 -5.44 0.69 -5.60
N ALA A 30 -6.71 1.00 -5.36
CA ALA A 30 -7.32 2.27 -5.73
C ALA A 30 -6.66 3.45 -4.98
N ALA A 31 -6.48 3.33 -3.66
CA ALA A 31 -5.86 4.37 -2.84
C ALA A 31 -4.42 4.67 -3.29
N CYS A 32 -3.59 3.63 -3.48
CA CYS A 32 -2.22 3.78 -3.95
C CYS A 32 -2.12 4.26 -5.41
N THR A 33 -3.10 3.92 -6.24
CA THR A 33 -3.18 4.47 -7.60
C THR A 33 -3.51 5.96 -7.54
N LEU A 34 -4.56 6.36 -6.81
CA LEU A 34 -4.94 7.76 -6.65
C LEU A 34 -3.83 8.62 -6.06
N GLU A 35 -3.01 8.05 -5.16
CA GLU A 35 -1.83 8.70 -4.61
C GLU A 35 -0.95 9.27 -5.72
N VAL A 36 -0.54 8.49 -6.71
CA VAL A 36 0.36 8.97 -7.77
C VAL A 36 -0.32 9.89 -8.78
N TRP A 37 -1.63 9.79 -8.96
CA TRP A 37 -2.37 10.69 -9.85
C TRP A 37 -2.55 12.10 -9.27
N ALA A 38 -2.37 12.29 -7.97
CA ALA A 38 -2.40 13.61 -7.36
C ALA A 38 -1.13 14.40 -7.72
N ALA A 39 -1.28 15.59 -8.30
CA ALA A 39 -0.16 16.48 -8.58
C ALA A 39 0.48 16.96 -7.25
N LYS A 40 1.77 16.66 -7.06
CA LYS A 40 2.50 16.93 -5.81
C LYS A 40 3.89 17.49 -6.13
N PRO A 41 4.17 18.77 -5.85
CA PRO A 41 5.50 19.34 -6.09
C PRO A 41 6.59 18.52 -5.39
N GLY A 42 7.65 18.19 -6.13
CA GLY A 42 8.78 17.41 -5.60
C GLY A 42 8.51 15.90 -5.42
N ASN A 43 7.41 15.39 -5.97
CA ASN A 43 7.09 13.96 -6.01
C ASN A 43 6.68 13.53 -7.43
N VAL A 44 6.61 12.21 -7.64
CA VAL A 44 6.14 11.64 -8.91
C VAL A 44 4.65 11.88 -9.08
N SER A 45 4.28 12.36 -10.26
CA SER A 45 2.91 12.41 -10.77
C SER A 45 2.91 12.31 -12.31
N PRO A 46 1.78 12.08 -12.99
CA PRO A 46 1.74 12.08 -14.46
C PRO A 46 2.38 13.35 -15.06
N GLY A 47 3.30 13.18 -15.99
CA GLY A 47 4.06 14.28 -16.60
C GLY A 47 5.18 14.87 -15.72
N GLN A 48 5.43 14.32 -14.53
CA GLN A 48 6.50 14.71 -13.61
C GLN A 48 7.24 13.44 -13.10
N PRO A 49 7.93 12.68 -13.98
CA PRO A 49 8.74 11.54 -13.56
C PRO A 49 10.07 12.00 -12.95
N PHE A 50 10.73 11.11 -12.19
CA PHE A 50 12.17 11.18 -11.97
C PHE A 50 12.90 10.32 -13.00
N ASP A 51 14.23 10.46 -13.09
CA ASP A 51 15.05 9.73 -14.06
C ASP A 51 14.92 8.20 -13.93
N ASP A 52 14.66 7.72 -12.71
CA ASP A 52 14.59 6.30 -12.34
C ASP A 52 13.20 5.86 -11.81
N LEU A 53 12.20 6.74 -11.86
CA LEU A 53 10.91 6.48 -11.22
C LEU A 53 9.74 7.16 -11.93
N THR A 54 8.76 6.36 -12.37
CA THR A 54 7.61 6.83 -13.16
C THR A 54 6.29 6.55 -12.47
N ALA A 55 5.21 7.22 -12.90
CA ALA A 55 3.86 6.89 -12.45
C ALA A 55 3.46 5.43 -12.76
N GLY A 56 4.03 4.84 -13.81
CA GLY A 56 3.82 3.42 -14.13
C GLY A 56 4.39 2.47 -13.08
N ASP A 57 5.53 2.81 -12.48
CA ASP A 57 6.12 2.04 -11.37
C ASP A 57 5.23 2.06 -10.12
N PHE A 58 4.65 3.22 -9.82
CA PHE A 58 3.69 3.38 -8.72
C PHE A 58 2.43 2.54 -8.94
N VAL A 59 1.88 2.51 -10.16
CA VAL A 59 0.69 1.70 -10.49
C VAL A 59 1.00 0.20 -10.42
N ARG A 60 2.14 -0.25 -10.97
CA ARG A 60 2.57 -1.65 -10.84
C ARG A 60 2.73 -2.06 -9.38
N SER A 61 3.34 -1.19 -8.58
CA SER A 61 3.52 -1.42 -7.16
C SER A 61 2.20 -1.43 -6.40
N ALA A 62 1.25 -0.55 -6.73
CA ALA A 62 -0.08 -0.54 -6.11
C ALA A 62 -0.80 -1.90 -6.21
N ILE A 63 -0.70 -2.54 -7.38
CA ILE A 63 -1.24 -3.89 -7.61
C ILE A 63 -0.48 -4.93 -6.77
N ALA A 64 0.85 -4.85 -6.75
CA ALA A 64 1.69 -5.85 -6.08
C ALA A 64 1.56 -5.84 -4.55
N ILE A 65 1.34 -4.68 -3.94
CA ILE A 65 1.25 -4.55 -2.47
C ILE A 65 -0.13 -4.83 -1.90
N ALA A 66 -1.17 -4.80 -2.73
CA ALA A 66 -2.55 -4.87 -2.28
C ALA A 66 -2.88 -6.16 -1.53
N GLU A 67 -2.55 -7.31 -2.11
CA GLU A 67 -2.84 -8.62 -1.52
C GLU A 67 -2.10 -8.87 -0.19
N PRO A 68 -0.77 -8.62 -0.09
CA PRO A 68 -0.07 -8.69 1.20
C PRO A 68 -0.72 -7.84 2.30
N LEU A 69 -1.15 -6.62 1.97
CA LEU A 69 -1.77 -5.69 2.91
C LEU A 69 -3.20 -6.10 3.29
N ALA A 70 -4.00 -6.59 2.34
CA ALA A 70 -5.35 -7.09 2.60
C ALA A 70 -5.36 -8.25 3.60
N ARG A 71 -4.29 -9.03 3.64
CA ARG A 71 -4.09 -10.13 4.60
C ARG A 71 -3.64 -9.68 6.01
N ALA A 72 -3.45 -8.39 6.27
CA ALA A 72 -2.86 -7.91 7.52
C ALA A 72 -3.63 -8.34 8.78
N ALA A 73 -4.96 -8.44 8.72
CA ALA A 73 -5.78 -8.95 9.83
C ALA A 73 -5.45 -10.41 10.21
N SER A 74 -5.03 -11.20 9.22
CA SER A 74 -4.74 -12.64 9.39
C SER A 74 -3.28 -12.92 9.72
N ILE A 75 -2.35 -12.13 9.18
CA ILE A 75 -0.90 -12.41 9.28
C ILE A 75 -0.13 -11.46 10.21
N GLY A 76 -0.78 -10.39 10.69
CA GLY A 76 -0.16 -9.35 11.49
C GLY A 76 0.41 -8.20 10.66
N VAL A 77 0.53 -7.03 11.30
CA VAL A 77 0.89 -5.75 10.65
C VAL A 77 2.32 -5.79 10.12
N GLY A 78 3.31 -6.15 10.94
CA GLY A 78 4.71 -6.14 10.53
C GLY A 78 5.00 -7.10 9.39
N ARG A 79 4.40 -8.30 9.42
CA ARG A 79 4.54 -9.29 8.35
C ARG A 79 3.90 -8.79 7.04
N ALA A 80 2.71 -8.20 7.11
CA ALA A 80 2.07 -7.60 5.94
C ALA A 80 2.92 -6.48 5.33
N ILE A 81 3.51 -5.61 6.16
CA ILE A 81 4.44 -4.55 5.72
C ILE A 81 5.65 -5.15 5.00
N LEU A 82 6.28 -6.19 5.57
CA LEU A 82 7.46 -6.82 4.98
C LEU A 82 7.13 -7.55 3.66
N GLU A 83 6.01 -8.27 3.60
CA GLU A 83 5.54 -8.93 2.37
C GLU A 83 5.21 -7.89 1.29
N ALA A 84 4.51 -6.80 1.63
CA ALA A 84 4.21 -5.70 0.70
C ALA A 84 5.49 -5.01 0.19
N ALA A 85 6.41 -4.68 1.08
CA ALA A 85 7.70 -4.09 0.73
C ALA A 85 8.50 -4.96 -0.24
N SER A 86 8.47 -6.28 0.00
CA SER A 86 9.13 -7.25 -0.86
C SER A 86 8.48 -7.31 -2.23
N ALA A 87 7.14 -7.34 -2.30
CA ALA A 87 6.40 -7.34 -3.56
C ALA A 87 6.68 -6.07 -4.38
N MET A 88 6.67 -4.90 -3.74
CA MET A 88 7.03 -3.62 -4.36
C MET A 88 8.46 -3.65 -4.91
N GLN A 89 9.43 -4.13 -4.12
CA GLN A 89 10.82 -4.23 -4.55
C GLN A 89 10.99 -5.14 -5.78
N GLN A 90 10.21 -6.22 -5.90
CA GLN A 90 10.28 -7.11 -7.07
C GLN A 90 9.77 -6.47 -8.36
N VAL A 91 8.77 -5.57 -8.27
CA VAL A 91 8.11 -5.01 -9.46
C VAL A 91 8.61 -3.64 -9.88
N ALA A 92 9.15 -2.84 -8.95
CA ALA A 92 9.63 -1.49 -9.22
C ALA A 92 11.13 -1.29 -8.90
N GLY A 93 11.75 -2.16 -8.08
CA GLY A 93 13.17 -2.05 -7.73
C GLY A 93 13.53 -0.85 -6.84
N THR A 94 12.58 0.00 -6.49
CA THR A 94 12.77 1.21 -5.68
C THR A 94 11.52 1.52 -4.86
N ASN A 95 11.59 2.56 -4.02
CA ASN A 95 10.48 3.01 -3.19
C ASN A 95 9.42 3.75 -3.99
N THR A 96 8.21 3.19 -4.08
CA THR A 96 7.02 3.93 -4.55
C THR A 96 6.02 4.20 -3.44
N HIS A 97 5.84 3.28 -2.49
CA HIS A 97 4.68 3.27 -1.58
C HIS A 97 5.01 2.99 -0.12
N LEU A 98 6.27 3.13 0.34
CA LEU A 98 6.60 2.80 1.74
C LEU A 98 5.71 3.52 2.76
N GLY A 99 5.50 4.84 2.62
CA GLY A 99 4.62 5.59 3.52
C GLY A 99 3.19 5.05 3.52
N SER A 100 2.64 4.76 2.34
CA SER A 100 1.31 4.18 2.17
C SER A 100 1.22 2.78 2.78
N ILE A 101 2.23 1.93 2.60
CA ILE A 101 2.31 0.59 3.20
C ILE A 101 2.23 0.68 4.73
N LEU A 102 3.02 1.57 5.34
CA LEU A 102 3.04 1.77 6.80
C LEU A 102 1.70 2.30 7.34
N LEU A 103 1.00 3.14 6.57
CA LEU A 103 -0.32 3.67 6.92
C LEU A 103 -1.44 2.64 6.75
N LEU A 104 -1.44 1.90 5.63
CA LEU A 104 -2.53 1.02 5.24
C LEU A 104 -2.50 -0.31 5.99
N ALA A 105 -1.34 -0.84 6.37
CA ALA A 105 -1.25 -2.11 7.09
C ALA A 105 -2.07 -2.14 8.41
N PRO A 106 -1.97 -1.16 9.34
CA PRO A 106 -2.79 -1.15 10.54
C PRO A 106 -4.28 -0.87 10.26
N LEU A 107 -4.60 -0.18 9.16
CA LEU A 107 -5.99 0.02 8.72
C LEU A 107 -6.60 -1.30 8.23
N ALA A 108 -5.88 -2.05 7.41
CA ALA A 108 -6.30 -3.35 6.89
C ALA A 108 -6.36 -4.44 7.97
N ALA A 109 -5.57 -4.31 9.04
CA ALA A 109 -5.66 -5.19 10.21
C ALA A 109 -6.80 -4.83 11.17
N ALA A 110 -7.41 -3.64 11.05
CA ALA A 110 -8.48 -3.21 11.94
C ALA A 110 -9.79 -3.96 11.64
N SER A 111 -10.54 -4.30 12.69
CA SER A 111 -11.86 -4.91 12.55
C SER A 111 -12.82 -3.99 11.78
N SER A 112 -13.62 -4.54 10.87
CA SER A 112 -14.72 -3.82 10.21
C SER A 112 -15.92 -3.64 11.16
N PRO A 113 -16.58 -2.46 11.18
CA PRO A 113 -16.21 -1.25 10.45
C PRO A 113 -14.94 -0.62 11.04
N VAL A 114 -14.06 -0.13 10.15
CA VAL A 114 -12.83 0.56 10.55
C VAL A 114 -13.18 1.83 11.31
N SER A 115 -12.57 2.02 12.48
CA SER A 115 -12.79 3.18 13.35
C SER A 115 -11.50 3.55 14.08
N PRO A 116 -11.36 4.77 14.61
CA PRO A 116 -10.22 5.14 15.44
C PRO A 116 -9.98 4.15 16.59
N SER A 117 -11.06 3.61 17.18
CA SER A 117 -10.97 2.64 18.28
C SER A 117 -10.42 1.28 17.84
N SER A 118 -10.77 0.79 16.63
CA SER A 118 -10.28 -0.49 16.13
C SER A 118 -8.82 -0.39 15.69
N ILE A 119 -8.44 0.74 15.09
CA ILE A 119 -7.04 1.03 14.76
C ILE A 119 -6.19 1.15 16.03
N ALA A 120 -6.66 1.88 17.06
CA ALA A 120 -5.95 1.99 18.32
C ALA A 120 -5.71 0.62 18.99
N ARG A 121 -6.68 -0.31 18.90
CA ARG A 121 -6.53 -1.69 19.37
C ARG A 121 -5.47 -2.47 18.60
N VAL A 122 -5.36 -2.28 17.29
CA VAL A 122 -4.29 -2.88 16.49
C VAL A 122 -2.93 -2.32 16.91
N LEU A 123 -2.80 -0.99 16.95
CA LEU A 123 -1.55 -0.32 17.31
C LEU A 123 -1.07 -0.68 18.72
N ALA A 124 -1.99 -0.80 19.68
CA ALA A 124 -1.67 -1.19 21.07
C ALA A 124 -1.18 -2.65 21.21
N ARG A 125 -1.35 -3.48 20.18
CA ARG A 125 -0.94 -4.90 20.17
C ARG A 125 0.33 -5.14 19.37
N LEU A 126 0.90 -4.10 18.75
CA LEU A 126 2.15 -4.24 18.02
C LEU A 126 3.28 -4.67 18.95
N THR A 127 4.17 -5.49 18.41
CA THR A 127 5.28 -6.07 19.17
C THR A 127 6.63 -5.62 18.60
N PRO A 128 7.74 -5.88 19.32
CA PRO A 128 9.08 -5.66 18.77
C PRO A 128 9.35 -6.41 17.45
N GLU A 129 8.71 -7.56 17.22
CA GLU A 129 8.80 -8.33 15.97
C GLU A 129 8.14 -7.59 14.79
N ASP A 130 7.05 -6.85 15.03
CA ASP A 130 6.48 -5.96 14.01
C ASP A 130 7.48 -4.86 13.65
N SER A 131 8.15 -4.29 14.65
CA SER A 131 9.20 -3.30 14.43
C SER A 131 10.38 -3.88 13.65
N ALA A 132 10.84 -5.08 13.99
CA ALA A 132 11.91 -5.75 13.25
C ALA A 132 11.54 -5.94 11.77
N SER A 133 10.29 -6.33 11.50
CA SER A 133 9.76 -6.49 10.14
C SER A 133 9.72 -5.15 9.38
N VAL A 134 9.34 -4.05 10.05
CA VAL A 134 9.37 -2.70 9.48
C VAL A 134 10.80 -2.26 9.16
N PHE A 135 11.76 -2.47 10.07
CA PHE A 135 13.17 -2.16 9.84
C PHE A 135 13.75 -2.94 8.67
N GLU A 136 13.38 -4.20 8.53
CA GLU A 136 13.76 -5.02 7.38
C GLU A 136 13.13 -4.52 6.08
N ALA A 137 11.84 -4.17 6.09
CA ALA A 137 11.15 -3.60 4.94
C ALA A 137 11.82 -2.31 4.45
N ILE A 138 12.13 -1.38 5.37
CA ILE A 138 12.80 -0.12 5.04
C ILE A 138 14.17 -0.38 4.41
N ARG A 139 14.98 -1.28 4.98
CA ARG A 139 16.30 -1.67 4.44
C ARG A 139 16.23 -2.29 3.06
N ARG A 140 15.19 -3.09 2.77
CA ARG A 140 14.99 -3.70 1.45
C ARG A 140 14.67 -2.67 0.39
N ILE A 141 13.82 -1.70 0.71
CA ILE A 141 13.31 -0.69 -0.22
C ILE A 141 14.30 0.47 -0.42
N ARG A 142 15.16 0.76 0.58
CA ARG A 142 16.14 1.85 0.57
C ARG A 142 15.54 3.21 0.18
N PRO A 143 14.54 3.70 0.93
CA PRO A 143 13.92 4.98 0.63
C PRO A 143 14.95 6.14 0.72
N GLY A 144 14.83 7.10 -0.19
CA GLY A 144 15.64 8.32 -0.15
C GLY A 144 15.33 9.21 1.06
N GLY A 145 16.25 10.12 1.40
CA GLY A 145 16.02 11.19 2.37
C GLY A 145 16.16 10.83 3.86
N LEU A 146 16.55 9.60 4.20
CA LEU A 146 16.69 9.17 5.61
C LEU A 146 17.99 9.61 6.29
N GLY A 147 19.04 9.93 5.53
CA GLY A 147 20.34 10.31 6.09
C GLY A 147 21.04 9.16 6.82
N ARG A 148 21.96 9.48 7.74
CA ARG A 148 22.64 8.52 8.63
C ARG A 148 22.53 8.98 10.07
N VAL A 149 22.29 8.06 10.99
CA VAL A 149 22.10 8.32 12.41
C VAL A 149 22.83 7.29 13.27
N ALA A 150 23.23 7.68 14.48
CA ALA A 150 24.05 6.81 15.34
C ALA A 150 23.28 5.62 15.95
N ARG A 151 21.94 5.69 16.02
CA ARG A 151 21.09 4.65 16.61
C ARG A 151 19.87 4.42 15.75
N TYR A 152 19.47 3.15 15.65
CA TYR A 152 18.31 2.71 14.87
C TYR A 152 18.38 3.13 13.39
N ASP A 153 19.58 3.10 12.84
CA ASP A 153 19.80 3.33 11.42
C ASP A 153 19.20 2.17 10.59
N VAL A 154 18.76 2.50 9.39
CA VAL A 154 18.10 1.62 8.43
C VAL A 154 18.83 1.60 7.07
N ALA A 155 20.04 2.16 7.02
CA ALA A 155 21.01 2.05 5.94
C ALA A 155 21.92 0.82 6.07
#